data_AF-A0A1G1NVI0-F1
#
_entry.id   AF-A0A1G1NVI0-F1
#
_cell.length_a   1.000
_cell.length_b   1.000
_cell.length_c   1.000
_cell.angle_alpha   90.00
_cell.angle_beta   90.00
_cell.angle_gamma   90.00
#
_symmetry.space_group_name_H-M   'P 1'
#
loop_
_entity.id
_entity.type
_entity.pdbx_description
1 polymer ?
#
loop_
_entity_poly.entity_id
_entity_poly.type
_entity_poly.pdbx_seq_one_letter_code
_entity_poly.pdbx_strand_id
1 'polypeptide(L)'
;MGIINWLIHRNMLNAANELAKWAFELFQSLRAAQPNIDDRETFRQMLDQRGRFPGGAADREKVLDRYGSSLHGLCYFIGLNSPLMKGMMISRCIQYTQYVDRALEKYGANPLPVSLKREYFEKLRLPVDAAEENRL
;
A
#
# COMPACT_ATOMS: atom_id res chain seq x y z
N MET A 1 18.28 23.34 -3.93
CA MET A 1 17.51 22.07 -4.00
C MET A 1 16.08 22.25 -3.44
N GLY A 2 15.24 23.10 -4.04
CA GLY A 2 13.91 23.43 -3.48
C GLY A 2 12.72 22.84 -4.24
N ILE A 3 12.70 23.02 -5.57
CA ILE A 3 11.50 22.77 -6.38
C ILE A 3 11.36 21.28 -6.77
N ILE A 4 12.45 20.61 -7.16
CA ILE A 4 12.42 19.19 -7.56
C ILE A 4 12.01 18.31 -6.38
N ASN A 5 12.56 18.57 -5.19
CA ASN A 5 12.19 17.84 -3.97
C ASN A 5 10.71 18.04 -3.61
N TRP A 6 10.22 19.27 -3.75
CA TRP A 6 8.82 19.59 -3.52
C TRP A 6 7.89 18.89 -4.53
N LEU A 7 8.26 18.87 -5.82
CA LEU A 7 7.49 18.15 -6.86
C LEU A 7 7.44 16.65 -6.57
N ILE A 8 8.57 16.03 -6.21
CA ILE A 8 8.62 14.61 -5.83
C ILE A 8 7.68 14.32 -4.66
N HIS A 9 7.78 15.13 -3.60
CA HIS A 9 6.96 14.97 -2.40
C HIS A 9 5.47 15.12 -2.71
N ARG A 10 5.09 16.14 -3.48
CA ARG A 10 3.70 16.37 -3.89
C ARG A 10 3.17 15.22 -4.74
N ASN A 11 3.95 14.72 -5.68
CA ASN A 11 3.56 13.60 -6.53
C ASN A 11 3.38 12.31 -5.72
N MET A 12 4.30 12.01 -4.80
CA MET A 12 4.18 10.87 -3.89
C MET A 12 2.92 10.98 -3.02
N LEU A 13 2.67 12.15 -2.44
CA LEU A 13 1.50 12.39 -1.59
C LEU A 13 0.20 12.23 -2.39
N ASN A 14 0.12 12.79 -3.59
CA ASN A 14 -1.05 12.65 -4.45
C ASN A 14 -1.28 11.19 -4.85
N ALA A 15 -0.22 10.50 -5.28
CA ALA A 15 -0.30 9.08 -5.66
C ALA A 15 -0.71 8.19 -4.48
N ALA A 16 -0.24 8.48 -3.27
CA ALA A 16 -0.65 7.77 -2.06
C ALA A 16 -2.14 8.00 -1.74
N ASN A 17 -2.61 9.25 -1.85
CA ASN A 17 -4.02 9.58 -1.64
C ASN A 17 -4.94 8.92 -2.67
N GLU A 18 -4.59 9.00 -3.96
CA GLU A 18 -5.36 8.37 -5.04
C GLU A 18 -5.44 6.85 -4.84
N LEU A 19 -4.32 6.24 -4.47
CA LEU A 19 -4.24 4.81 -4.19
C LEU A 19 -5.12 4.42 -2.99
N ALA A 20 -4.98 5.13 -1.87
CA ALA A 20 -5.72 4.86 -0.65
C ALA A 20 -7.22 5.05 -0.85
N LYS A 21 -7.62 6.11 -1.55
CA LYS A 21 -9.02 6.39 -1.89
C LYS A 21 -9.61 5.25 -2.72
N TRP A 22 -8.96 4.92 -3.83
CA TRP A 22 -9.40 3.82 -4.71
C TRP A 22 -9.52 2.51 -3.92
N ALA A 23 -8.51 2.17 -3.13
CA ALA A 23 -8.47 0.91 -2.40
C ALA A 23 -9.58 0.84 -1.34
N PHE A 24 -9.79 1.92 -0.59
CA PHE A 24 -10.81 1.97 0.44
C PHE A 24 -12.23 1.98 -0.12
N GLU A 25 -12.51 2.80 -1.14
CA GLU A 25 -13.82 2.84 -1.80
C GLU A 25 -14.16 1.48 -2.42
N LEU A 26 -13.18 0.83 -3.05
CA LEU A 26 -13.40 -0.49 -3.62
C LEU A 26 -13.61 -1.55 -2.54
N PHE A 27 -12.81 -1.55 -1.47
CA PHE A 27 -12.98 -2.46 -0.35
C PHE A 27 -14.38 -2.34 0.29
N GLN A 28 -14.83 -1.12 0.55
CA GLN A 28 -16.16 -0.86 1.12
C GLN A 28 -17.29 -1.25 0.16
N SER A 29 -17.17 -0.92 -1.13
CA SER A 29 -18.20 -1.27 -2.11
C SER A 29 -18.35 -2.79 -2.28
N LEU A 30 -17.25 -3.54 -2.27
CA LEU A 30 -17.27 -5.00 -2.33
C LEU A 30 -17.91 -5.61 -1.08
N ARG A 31 -17.58 -5.11 0.12
CA ARG A 31 -18.20 -5.58 1.36
C ARG A 31 -19.66 -5.17 1.49
N ALA A 32 -20.06 -4.01 0.97
CA ALA A 32 -21.46 -3.60 0.93
C ALA A 32 -22.28 -4.49 -0.03
N ALA A 33 -21.71 -4.88 -1.17
CA ALA A 33 -22.34 -5.80 -2.11
C ALA A 33 -22.38 -7.25 -1.58
N GLN A 34 -21.37 -7.66 -0.82
CA GLN A 34 -21.22 -9.01 -0.27
C GLN A 34 -20.84 -8.95 1.22
N PRO A 35 -21.82 -8.80 2.15
CA PRO A 35 -21.53 -8.56 3.57
C PRO A 35 -20.71 -9.66 4.26
N ASN A 36 -20.78 -10.90 3.75
CA ASN A 36 -20.11 -12.08 4.30
C ASN A 36 -18.83 -12.47 3.52
N ILE A 37 -18.34 -11.60 2.63
CA ILE A 37 -17.09 -11.84 1.93
C ILE A 37 -15.92 -11.81 2.92
N ASP A 38 -15.01 -12.77 2.79
CA ASP A 38 -13.77 -12.77 3.55
C ASP A 38 -12.84 -11.66 3.06
N ASP A 39 -11.98 -11.15 3.94
CA ASP A 39 -11.04 -10.07 3.59
C ASP A 39 -10.08 -10.52 2.49
N ARG A 40 -9.63 -11.78 2.50
CA ARG A 40 -8.76 -12.33 1.44
C ARG A 40 -9.46 -12.33 0.08
N GLU A 41 -10.72 -12.75 0.05
CA GLU A 41 -11.51 -12.79 -1.18
C GLU A 41 -11.80 -11.38 -1.69
N THR A 42 -12.03 -10.43 -0.78
CA THR A 42 -12.16 -9.00 -1.12
C THR A 42 -10.89 -8.50 -1.78
N PHE A 43 -9.71 -8.74 -1.19
CA PHE A 43 -8.43 -8.31 -1.76
C PHE A 43 -8.14 -9.00 -3.11
N ARG A 44 -8.55 -10.25 -3.30
CA ARG A 44 -8.46 -10.95 -4.58
C ARG A 44 -9.23 -10.20 -5.67
N GLN A 45 -10.50 -9.87 -5.39
CA GLN A 45 -11.34 -9.12 -6.32
C GLN A 45 -10.80 -7.71 -6.59
N MET A 46 -10.20 -7.07 -5.58
CA MET A 46 -9.54 -5.77 -5.77
C MET A 46 -8.34 -5.85 -6.74
N LEU A 47 -7.52 -6.90 -6.64
CA LEU A 47 -6.40 -7.13 -7.56
C LEU A 47 -6.89 -7.44 -8.98
N ASP A 48 -8.00 -8.16 -9.12
CA ASP A 48 -8.61 -8.47 -10.42
C ASP A 48 -9.17 -7.22 -11.10
N GLN A 49 -9.88 -6.37 -10.37
CA GLN A 49 -10.46 -5.14 -10.93
C GLN A 49 -9.42 -4.11 -11.34
N ARG A 50 -8.25 -4.09 -10.72
CA ARG A 50 -7.22 -3.10 -11.06
C ARG A 50 -6.63 -3.32 -12.46
N GLY A 51 -6.87 -4.48 -13.11
CA GLY A 51 -6.55 -4.73 -14.51
C GLY A 51 -5.08 -4.54 -14.93
N ARG A 52 -4.18 -4.31 -13.96
CA ARG A 52 -2.78 -3.89 -14.17
C ARG A 52 -1.84 -4.60 -13.20
N PHE A 53 -2.20 -5.80 -12.74
CA PHE A 53 -1.25 -6.63 -12.02
C PHE A 53 -0.31 -7.26 -13.06
N PRO A 54 1.00 -6.94 -13.08
CA PRO A 54 1.95 -7.57 -13.98
C PRO A 54 2.22 -8.99 -13.47
N GLY A 55 1.37 -9.93 -13.82
CA GLY A 55 1.49 -11.32 -13.37
C GLY A 55 0.24 -12.15 -13.65
N GLY A 56 0.42 -13.47 -13.68
CA GLY A 56 -0.68 -14.42 -13.83
C GLY A 56 -1.44 -14.64 -12.53
N ALA A 57 -2.41 -15.56 -12.53
CA ALA A 57 -3.15 -15.96 -11.34
C ALA A 57 -2.23 -16.40 -10.18
N ALA A 58 -1.16 -17.13 -10.48
CA ALA A 58 -0.19 -17.60 -9.48
C ALA A 58 0.58 -16.45 -8.80
N ASP A 59 0.84 -15.35 -9.49
CA ASP A 59 1.55 -14.20 -8.91
C ASP A 59 0.63 -13.37 -8.01
N ARG A 60 -0.67 -13.36 -8.31
CA ARG A 60 -1.68 -12.75 -7.45
C ARG A 60 -1.82 -13.48 -6.13
N GLU A 61 -1.92 -14.81 -6.14
CA GLU A 61 -1.99 -15.59 -4.89
C GLU A 61 -0.74 -15.38 -4.02
N LYS A 62 0.45 -15.34 -4.62
CA LYS A 62 1.68 -15.00 -3.88
C LYS A 62 1.63 -13.63 -3.22
N VAL A 63 1.00 -12.65 -3.87
CA VAL A 63 0.82 -11.31 -3.28
C VAL A 63 -0.21 -11.31 -2.18
N LEU A 64 -1.32 -12.02 -2.35
CA LEU A 64 -2.31 -12.17 -1.29
C LEU A 64 -1.72 -12.87 -0.06
N ASP A 65 -0.93 -13.93 -0.24
CA ASP A 65 -0.25 -14.62 0.86
C ASP A 65 0.73 -13.72 1.60
N ARG A 66 1.44 -12.84 0.88
CA ARG A 66 2.45 -11.97 1.49
C ARG A 66 1.88 -10.69 2.09
N TYR A 67 0.89 -10.09 1.43
CA TYR A 67 0.44 -8.72 1.68
C TYR A 67 -1.06 -8.59 1.91
N GLY A 68 -1.84 -9.63 1.65
CA GLY A 68 -3.31 -9.65 1.77
C GLY A 68 -3.83 -9.84 3.19
N SER A 69 -2.99 -9.69 4.22
CA SER A 69 -3.46 -9.65 5.62
C SER A 69 -3.99 -8.28 6.04
N SER A 70 -3.78 -7.24 5.23
CA SER A 70 -4.39 -5.92 5.45
C SER A 70 -4.46 -5.10 4.16
N LEU A 71 -5.38 -4.13 4.15
CA LEU A 71 -5.49 -3.14 3.07
C LEU A 71 -4.19 -2.33 2.89
N HIS A 72 -3.47 -2.05 3.98
CA HIS A 72 -2.19 -1.35 3.97
C HIS A 72 -1.12 -2.13 3.22
N GLY A 73 -0.94 -3.42 3.55
CA GLY A 73 0.04 -4.28 2.90
C GLY A 73 -0.17 -4.35 1.39
N LEU A 74 -1.44 -4.49 0.97
CA LEU A 74 -1.81 -4.50 -0.44
C LEU A 74 -1.46 -3.16 -1.12
N CYS A 75 -1.80 -2.03 -0.49
CA CYS A 75 -1.47 -0.70 -1.00
C CYS A 75 0.05 -0.47 -1.08
N TYR A 76 0.84 -0.89 -0.09
CA TYR A 76 2.29 -0.78 -0.15
C TYR A 76 2.86 -1.54 -1.33
N PHE A 77 2.46 -2.80 -1.52
CA PHE A 77 2.91 -3.60 -2.64
C PHE A 77 2.58 -2.89 -3.96
N ILE A 78 1.33 -2.47 -4.15
CA ILE A 78 0.92 -1.88 -5.43
C ILE A 78 1.61 -0.53 -5.67
N GLY A 79 1.68 0.33 -4.65
CA GLY A 79 2.27 1.66 -4.77
C GLY A 79 3.77 1.62 -5.02
N LEU A 80 4.50 0.74 -4.31
CA LEU A 80 5.96 0.61 -4.47
C LEU A 80 6.36 -0.09 -5.78
N ASN A 81 5.48 -0.90 -6.36
CA ASN A 81 5.68 -1.48 -7.70
C ASN A 81 5.21 -0.54 -8.83
N SER A 82 4.76 0.68 -8.51
CA SER A 82 4.37 1.65 -9.53
C SER A 82 5.59 2.25 -10.25
N PRO A 83 5.43 2.72 -11.51
CA PRO A 83 6.49 3.42 -12.22
C PRO A 83 7.03 4.65 -11.48
N LEU A 84 6.20 5.31 -10.67
CA LEU A 84 6.59 6.48 -9.87
C LEU A 84 7.65 6.15 -8.81
N MET A 85 7.58 4.94 -8.24
CA MET A 85 8.46 4.52 -7.15
C MET A 85 9.70 3.75 -7.65
N LYS A 86 9.75 3.42 -8.94
CA LYS A 86 10.87 2.67 -9.52
C LYS A 86 12.17 3.48 -9.44
N GLY A 87 13.19 2.90 -8.81
CA GLY A 87 14.52 3.51 -8.67
C GLY A 87 14.60 4.59 -7.58
N MET A 88 13.55 4.77 -6.78
CA MET A 88 13.58 5.66 -5.62
C MET A 88 14.44 5.08 -4.49
N MET A 89 15.04 5.96 -3.69
CA MET A 89 15.76 5.56 -2.49
C MET A 89 14.81 4.95 -1.45
N ILE A 90 15.34 4.05 -0.62
CA ILE A 90 14.59 3.36 0.45
C ILE A 90 13.84 4.35 1.36
N SER A 91 14.49 5.43 1.78
CA SER A 91 13.85 6.46 2.61
C SER A 91 12.64 7.14 1.95
N ARG A 92 12.61 7.23 0.61
CA ARG A 92 11.43 7.74 -0.13
C ARG A 92 10.34 6.70 -0.23
N CYS A 93 10.69 5.43 -0.36
CA CYS A 93 9.73 4.33 -0.29
C CYS A 93 9.06 4.28 1.08
N ILE A 94 9.84 4.39 2.16
CA ILE A 94 9.33 4.43 3.54
C ILE A 94 8.45 5.67 3.73
N GLN A 95 8.91 6.85 3.31
CA GLN A 95 8.09 8.06 3.33
C GLN A 95 6.77 7.91 2.56
N TYR A 96 6.78 7.24 1.39
CA TYR A 96 5.57 6.96 0.63
C TYR A 96 4.60 6.06 1.39
N THR A 97 5.07 5.00 2.05
CA THR A 97 4.20 4.13 2.87
C THR A 97 3.53 4.90 4.01
N GLN A 98 4.23 5.87 4.63
CA GLN A 98 3.63 6.75 5.64
C GLN A 98 2.52 7.65 5.07
N TYR A 99 2.62 8.08 3.80
CA TYR A 99 1.53 8.81 3.15
C TYR A 99 0.34 7.92 2.86
N VAL A 100 0.60 6.66 2.49
CA VAL A 100 -0.48 5.67 2.30
C VAL A 100 -1.22 5.42 3.61
N ASP A 101 -0.49 5.24 4.72
CA ASP A 101 -1.08 5.05 6.06
C ASP A 101 -2.02 6.19 6.43
N ARG A 102 -1.49 7.43 6.39
CA ARG A 102 -2.25 8.62 6.74
C ARG A 102 -3.46 8.82 5.83
N ALA A 103 -3.33 8.48 4.54
CA ALA A 103 -4.44 8.57 3.61
C ALA A 103 -5.51 7.51 3.90
N LEU A 104 -5.13 6.25 4.15
CA LEU A 104 -6.06 5.18 4.51
C LEU A 104 -6.79 5.48 5.82
N GLU A 105 -6.08 5.93 6.85
CA GLU A 105 -6.66 6.37 8.13
C GLU A 105 -7.65 7.51 7.94
N LYS A 106 -7.32 8.50 7.09
CA LYS A 106 -8.23 9.60 6.73
C LYS A 106 -9.52 9.11 6.09
N TYR A 107 -9.47 8.02 5.33
CA TYR A 107 -10.66 7.40 4.73
C TYR A 107 -11.41 6.47 5.70
N GLY A 108 -10.88 6.20 6.89
CA GLY A 108 -11.52 5.40 7.93
C GLY A 108 -11.00 3.97 8.05
N ALA A 109 -9.84 3.66 7.45
CA ALA A 109 -9.16 2.39 7.73
C ALA A 109 -8.56 2.40 9.15
N ASN A 110 -8.54 1.24 9.81
CA ASN A 110 -7.89 1.11 11.10
C ASN A 110 -6.37 1.28 10.96
N PRO A 111 -5.69 1.97 11.91
CA PRO A 111 -4.24 2.10 11.89
C PRO A 111 -3.56 0.74 11.84
N LEU A 112 -2.48 0.63 11.04
CA LEU A 112 -1.73 -0.61 10.94
C LEU A 112 -0.86 -0.82 12.20
N PRO A 113 -0.95 -1.97 12.88
CA PRO A 113 -0.06 -2.26 14.01
C PRO A 113 1.41 -2.23 13.59
N VAL A 114 2.26 -1.65 14.43
CA VAL A 114 3.71 -1.50 14.16
C VAL A 114 4.38 -2.84 13.84
N SER A 115 3.99 -3.92 14.54
CA SER A 115 4.50 -5.27 14.29
C SER A 115 4.21 -5.76 12.86
N LEU A 116 2.98 -5.57 12.39
CA LEU A 116 2.56 -5.96 11.04
C LEU A 116 3.19 -5.07 9.97
N LYS A 117 3.38 -3.78 10.28
CA LYS A 117 4.09 -2.83 9.41
C LYS A 117 5.54 -3.25 9.17
N ARG A 118 6.25 -3.66 10.24
CA ARG A 118 7.62 -4.20 10.15
C ARG A 118 7.67 -5.43 9.26
N GLU A 119 6.75 -6.37 9.46
CA GLU A 119 6.66 -7.58 8.64
C GLU A 119 6.51 -7.26 7.15
N TYR A 120 5.69 -6.25 6.78
CA TYR A 120 5.59 -5.84 5.39
C TYR A 120 6.88 -5.18 4.87
N PHE A 121 7.54 -4.37 5.68
CA PHE A 121 8.78 -3.71 5.27
C PHE A 121 9.89 -4.72 5.02
N GLU A 122 10.00 -5.76 5.85
CA GLU A 122 10.89 -6.90 5.63
C GLU A 122 10.56 -7.62 4.31
N LYS A 123 9.28 -7.96 4.08
CA LYS A 123 8.82 -8.60 2.83
C LYS A 123 9.10 -7.74 1.60
N LEU A 124 9.00 -6.42 1.73
CA LEU A 124 9.26 -5.42 0.67
C LEU A 124 10.74 -5.06 0.54
N ARG A 125 11.62 -5.62 1.39
CA ARG A 125 13.07 -5.32 1.44
C ARG A 125 13.34 -3.82 1.65
N LEU A 126 12.56 -3.20 2.52
CA LEU A 126 12.78 -1.84 3.02
C LEU A 126 13.44 -1.94 4.40
N PRO A 127 14.79 -1.99 4.49
CA PRO A 127 15.46 -2.03 5.78
C PRO A 127 15.11 -0.78 6.57
N VAL A 128 14.65 -0.98 7.80
CA VAL A 128 14.37 0.10 8.74
C VAL A 128 15.54 0.15 9.70
N ASP A 129 16.35 1.19 9.58
CA ASP A 129 17.42 1.42 10.54
C ASP A 129 16.81 1.83 11.89
N ALA A 130 17.53 1.63 12.99
CA ALA A 130 17.06 1.98 14.34
C ALA A 130 16.62 3.47 14.48
N ALA A 131 17.14 4.36 13.63
CA ALA A 131 16.73 5.76 13.56
C ALA A 131 15.33 5.96 12.95
N GLU A 132 14.91 5.07 12.04
CA GLU A 132 13.57 5.09 11.44
C GLU A 132 12.55 4.28 12.25
N GLU A 133 12.99 3.37 13.13
CA GLU A 133 12.10 2.66 14.08
C GLU A 133 11.34 3.62 15.00
N ASN A 134 11.96 4.73 15.43
CA ASN A 134 11.30 5.75 16.27
C ASN A 134 10.23 6.55 15.51
N ARG A 135 10.07 6.33 14.20
CA ARG A 135 9.12 7.02 13.32
C ARG A 135 8.05 6.09 12.72
N LEU A 136 8.10 4.79 13.06
CA LEU A 136 7.07 3.81 12.74
C LEU A 136 5.96 3.82 13.79
#